data_AF-A0A7C4XP09-F1
#
_entry.id   AF-A0A7C4XP09-F1
#
_cell.length_a   1.000
_cell.length_b   1.000
_cell.length_c   1.000
_cell.angle_alpha   90.00
_cell.angle_beta   90.00
_cell.angle_gamma   90.00
#
_symmetry.space_group_name_H-M   'P 1'
#
loop_
_entity.id
_entity.type
_entity.pdbx_description
1 polymer ?
#
loop_
_entity_poly.entity_id
_entity_poly.type
_entity_poly.pdbx_seq_one_letter_code
_entity_poly.pdbx_strand_id
1 'polypeptide(L)'
;MGMGAGFGWKQGPRGYYSGEEIPREKIEAEAKALLQKATTGAEWTSPRGVKHIQILVDKEIIGHLWEKVDLKAVEVGASWTGRWGHHVQLEKDKKVVGMIWLTR
;
A
#
# COMPACT_ATOMS: atom_id res chain seq x y z
N MET A 1 5.22 -4.90 33.92
CA MET A 1 6.49 -4.23 33.55
C MET A 1 7.21 -5.07 32.49
N GLY A 2 7.56 -4.45 31.34
CA GLY A 2 8.57 -4.89 30.34
C GLY A 2 8.24 -6.13 29.50
N MET A 3 7.70 -6.01 28.28
CA MET A 3 8.39 -5.71 27.00
C MET A 3 9.20 -6.88 26.43
N GLY A 4 8.90 -7.26 25.19
CA GLY A 4 9.84 -8.02 24.36
C GLY A 4 9.24 -9.06 23.42
N ALA A 5 8.09 -8.81 22.77
CA ALA A 5 7.80 -9.51 21.51
C ALA A 5 8.75 -8.94 20.45
N GLY A 6 9.96 -9.51 20.41
CA GLY A 6 11.01 -9.13 19.48
C GLY A 6 10.53 -9.24 18.04
N PHE A 7 10.37 -8.09 17.40
CA PHE A 7 10.95 -7.75 16.10
C PHE A 7 11.60 -8.94 15.38
N GLY A 8 11.01 -9.41 14.27
CA GLY A 8 11.73 -10.26 13.28
C GLY A 8 11.12 -11.61 12.87
N TRP A 9 9.80 -11.81 12.79
CA TRP A 9 9.27 -13.12 12.38
C TRP A 9 8.99 -13.27 10.86
N LYS A 10 9.84 -14.05 10.14
CA LYS A 10 9.47 -14.78 8.90
C LYS A 10 8.97 -16.22 9.23
N GLN A 11 7.81 -16.69 8.76
CA GLN A 11 7.56 -18.01 8.16
C GLN A 11 7.74 -18.06 6.60
N GLY A 12 7.90 -19.26 6.07
CA GLY A 12 7.75 -19.54 4.63
C GLY A 12 6.74 -20.67 4.49
N PRO A 13 6.90 -21.60 3.54
CA PRO A 13 6.23 -21.69 2.24
C PRO A 13 4.67 -21.70 2.25
N ARG A 14 4.03 -21.51 3.41
CA ARG A 14 2.59 -21.31 3.65
C ARG A 14 2.29 -20.21 4.71
N GLY A 15 3.25 -19.31 4.98
CA GLY A 15 3.12 -18.27 6.00
C GLY A 15 4.27 -17.25 5.97
N TYR A 16 4.11 -16.18 6.78
CA TYR A 16 4.86 -14.94 7.10
C TYR A 16 6.25 -14.60 6.48
N TYR A 17 6.47 -13.72 5.51
CA TYR A 17 7.86 -13.25 5.22
C TYR A 17 8.24 -11.95 6.00
N SER A 18 9.18 -11.96 6.95
CA SER A 18 9.98 -10.79 7.43
C SER A 18 11.08 -10.36 6.45
N GLY A 19 10.72 -9.93 5.23
CA GLY A 19 11.68 -9.19 4.40
C GLY A 19 12.16 -8.00 5.21
N GLU A 20 13.43 -7.60 5.06
CA GLU A 20 14.05 -6.43 5.72
C GLU A 20 13.00 -5.49 6.29
N GLU A 21 12.97 -5.35 7.62
CA GLU A 21 12.00 -4.50 8.28
C GLU A 21 12.26 -3.06 7.83
N ILE A 22 11.57 -2.63 6.78
CA ILE A 22 11.69 -1.27 6.28
C ILE A 22 11.02 -0.42 7.36
N PRO A 23 11.76 0.52 7.98
CA PRO A 23 11.19 1.36 9.01
C PRO A 23 9.97 2.08 8.44
N ARG A 24 8.90 2.14 9.23
CA ARG A 24 7.62 2.73 8.83
C ARG A 24 7.79 4.12 8.22
N GLU A 25 8.71 4.92 8.76
CA GLU A 25 9.03 6.26 8.26
C GLU A 25 9.55 6.24 6.82
N LYS A 26 10.34 5.23 6.43
CA LYS A 26 10.79 5.06 5.04
C LYS A 26 9.64 4.66 4.12
N ILE A 27 8.79 3.71 4.56
CA ILE A 27 7.60 3.30 3.80
C ILE A 27 6.68 4.50 3.58
N GLU A 28 6.45 5.29 4.62
CA GLU A 28 5.59 6.47 4.56
C GLU A 28 6.19 7.54 3.64
N ALA A 29 7.50 7.79 3.73
CA ALA A 29 8.19 8.74 2.86
C ALA A 29 8.14 8.32 1.39
N GLU A 30 8.42 7.05 1.07
CA GLU A 30 8.32 6.51 -0.29
C GLU A 30 6.88 6.56 -0.81
N ALA A 31 5.92 6.10 0.00
CA ALA A 31 4.51 6.14 -0.36
C ALA A 31 4.06 7.57 -0.69
N LYS A 32 4.40 8.55 0.17
CA LYS A 32 4.11 9.97 -0.08
C LYS A 32 4.80 10.48 -1.35
N ALA A 33 6.06 10.14 -1.57
CA ALA A 33 6.80 10.55 -2.76
C ALA A 33 6.19 9.99 -4.05
N LEU A 34 5.74 8.73 -4.04
CA LEU A 34 5.03 8.11 -5.15
C LEU A 34 3.67 8.76 -5.37
N LEU A 35 2.87 8.96 -4.30
CA LEU A 35 1.56 9.59 -4.39
C LEU A 35 1.62 11.02 -4.94
N GLN A 36 2.70 11.76 -4.68
CA GLN A 36 2.90 13.10 -5.26
C GLN A 36 3.09 13.08 -6.79
N LYS A 37 3.72 12.03 -7.33
CA LYS A 37 3.91 11.81 -8.77
C LYS A 37 2.74 11.05 -9.41
N ALA A 38 1.93 10.41 -8.57
CA ALA A 38 0.90 9.51 -9.02
C ALA A 38 -0.26 10.25 -9.68
N THR A 39 -0.86 9.58 -10.65
CA THR A 39 -2.06 10.02 -11.36
C THR A 39 -3.07 8.89 -11.38
N THR A 40 -4.36 9.22 -11.43
CA THR A 40 -5.40 8.22 -11.58
C THR A 40 -5.50 7.78 -13.04
N GLY A 41 -5.43 6.47 -13.27
CA GLY A 41 -5.53 5.83 -14.57
C GLY A 41 -6.94 5.33 -14.88
N ALA A 42 -7.01 4.22 -15.60
CA ALA A 42 -8.27 3.63 -16.01
C ALA A 42 -9.10 3.16 -14.80
N GLU A 43 -10.41 3.32 -14.92
CA GLU A 43 -11.41 2.84 -13.98
C GLU A 43 -12.11 1.61 -14.57
N TRP A 44 -12.19 0.53 -13.80
CA TRP A 44 -12.92 -0.66 -14.18
C TRP A 44 -13.60 -1.29 -12.96
N THR A 45 -14.64 -2.09 -13.21
CA THR A 45 -15.31 -2.86 -12.16
C THR A 45 -14.96 -4.32 -12.35
N SER A 46 -14.48 -4.96 -11.29
CA SER A 46 -14.19 -6.39 -11.34
C SER A 46 -15.46 -7.22 -11.48
N PRO A 47 -15.36 -8.48 -11.96
CA PRO A 47 -16.51 -9.39 -12.02
C PRO A 47 -17.21 -9.61 -10.66
N ARG A 48 -16.54 -9.28 -9.55
CA ARG A 48 -17.09 -9.34 -8.18
C ARG A 48 -17.77 -8.04 -7.74
N GLY A 49 -17.94 -7.07 -8.63
CA GLY A 49 -18.56 -5.77 -8.33
C GLY A 49 -17.65 -4.77 -7.61
N VAL A 50 -16.36 -5.09 -7.42
CA VAL A 50 -15.41 -4.17 -6.77
C VAL A 50 -14.91 -3.17 -7.79
N LYS A 51 -15.01 -1.88 -7.47
CA LYS A 51 -14.47 -0.79 -8.27
C LYS A 51 -12.96 -0.72 -8.13
N HIS A 52 -12.25 -0.57 -9.25
CA HIS A 52 -10.80 -0.42 -9.29
C HIS A 52 -10.44 0.79 -10.16
N ILE A 53 -9.78 1.77 -9.57
CA ILE A 53 -9.20 2.92 -10.27
C ILE A 53 -7.69 2.76 -10.17
N GLN A 54 -6.99 2.69 -11.30
CA GLN A 54 -5.54 2.51 -11.30
C GLN A 54 -4.83 3.75 -10.70
N ILE A 55 -3.76 3.52 -9.95
CA ILE A 55 -2.82 4.55 -9.52
C ILE A 55 -1.56 4.36 -10.36
N LEU A 56 -1.20 5.39 -11.13
CA LEU A 56 -0.12 5.36 -12.11
C LEU A 56 1.02 6.31 -11.73
N VAL A 57 2.25 5.82 -11.75
CA VAL A 57 3.47 6.65 -11.73
C VAL A 57 4.26 6.28 -12.99
N ASP A 58 4.65 7.28 -13.79
CA ASP A 58 5.42 7.05 -15.02
C ASP A 58 4.80 6.00 -15.98
N LYS A 59 3.45 5.95 -16.01
CA LYS A 59 2.60 4.97 -16.75
C LYS A 59 2.62 3.54 -16.21
N GLU A 60 3.28 3.28 -15.09
CA GLU A 60 3.25 2.00 -14.39
C GLU A 60 2.17 1.98 -13.30
N ILE A 61 1.47 0.85 -13.17
CA ILE A 61 0.43 0.68 -12.15
C ILE A 61 1.11 0.33 -10.83
N ILE A 62 1.11 1.30 -9.91
CA ILE A 62 1.66 1.15 -8.56
C ILE A 62 0.59 0.81 -7.52
N GLY A 63 -0.69 0.72 -7.92
CA GLY A 63 -1.77 0.47 -6.98
C GLY A 63 -3.15 0.66 -7.55
N HIS A 64 -4.14 0.57 -6.66
CA HIS A 64 -5.55 0.77 -6.98
C HIS A 64 -6.26 1.55 -5.89
N LEU A 65 -7.15 2.46 -6.29
CA LEU A 65 -8.21 2.96 -5.43
C LEU A 65 -9.48 2.14 -5.63
N TRP A 66 -10.25 1.98 -4.57
CA TRP A 66 -11.60 1.42 -4.60
C TRP A 66 -12.68 2.50 -4.65
N GLU A 67 -12.31 3.74 -4.35
CA GLU A 67 -13.20 4.90 -4.37
C GLU A 67 -12.56 6.07 -5.11
N LYS A 68 -13.39 6.92 -5.71
CA LYS A 68 -12.90 8.10 -6.42
C LYS A 68 -12.53 9.18 -5.41
N VAL A 69 -11.26 9.21 -5.03
CA VAL A 69 -10.68 10.18 -4.10
C VAL A 69 -9.49 10.88 -4.72
N ASP A 70 -9.23 12.11 -4.27
CA ASP A 70 -8.03 12.83 -4.65
C ASP A 70 -6.80 12.20 -3.97
N LEU A 71 -5.77 11.87 -4.75
CA LEU A 71 -4.55 11.22 -4.25
C LEU A 71 -3.72 12.10 -3.30
N LYS A 72 -3.98 13.42 -3.24
CA LYS A 72 -3.34 14.32 -2.27
C LYS A 72 -4.12 14.40 -0.96
N ALA A 73 -5.38 13.95 -0.96
CA ALA A 73 -6.24 13.92 0.20
C ALA A 73 -6.24 12.55 0.92
N VAL A 74 -5.44 11.59 0.46
CA VAL A 74 -5.28 10.29 1.12
C VAL A 74 -4.09 10.31 2.09
N GLU A 75 -4.28 9.62 3.20
CA GLU A 75 -3.28 9.37 4.23
C GLU A 75 -2.68 7.97 4.05
N VAL A 76 -1.45 7.80 4.53
CA VAL A 76 -0.77 6.51 4.52
C VAL A 76 -1.18 5.73 5.77
N GLY A 77 -1.88 4.61 5.57
CA GLY A 77 -2.40 3.75 6.62
C GLY A 77 -1.44 2.64 7.04
N ALA A 78 -1.99 1.46 7.31
CA ALA A 78 -1.17 0.29 7.65
C ALA A 78 -0.33 -0.18 6.45
N SER A 79 0.83 -0.73 6.74
CA SER A 79 1.71 -1.35 5.75
C SER A 79 2.09 -2.76 6.15
N TRP A 80 2.28 -3.62 5.16
CA TRP A 80 2.72 -4.99 5.38
C TRP A 80 3.50 -5.52 4.18
N THR A 81 4.45 -6.41 4.44
CA THR A 81 5.18 -7.11 3.39
C THR A 81 4.40 -8.35 2.97
N GLY A 82 3.99 -8.38 1.71
CA GLY A 82 3.35 -9.52 1.08
C GLY A 82 4.28 -10.25 0.11
N ARG A 83 3.75 -11.31 -0.50
CA ARG A 83 4.45 -12.05 -1.58
C ARG A 83 4.80 -11.19 -2.79
N TRP A 84 4.11 -10.05 -2.98
CA TRP A 84 4.20 -9.17 -4.15
C TRP A 84 4.80 -7.79 -3.82
N GLY A 85 5.56 -7.68 -2.73
CA GLY A 85 6.22 -6.43 -2.32
C GLY A 85 5.64 -5.86 -1.01
N HIS A 86 5.96 -4.59 -0.73
CA HIS A 86 5.42 -3.90 0.43
C HIS A 86 4.11 -3.23 0.06
N HIS A 87 3.02 -3.69 0.67
CA HIS A 87 1.70 -3.12 0.46
C HIS A 87 1.47 -2.01 1.49
N VAL A 88 0.84 -0.92 1.03
CA VAL A 88 0.54 0.25 1.85
C VAL A 88 -0.91 0.64 1.62
N GLN A 89 -1.69 0.68 2.70
CA GLN A 89 -3.06 1.17 2.66
C GLN A 89 -3.08 2.68 2.43
N LEU A 90 -4.06 3.10 1.61
CA LEU A 90 -4.45 4.49 1.47
C LEU A 90 -5.75 4.68 2.24
N GLU A 91 -5.75 5.63 3.15
CA GLU A 91 -6.90 5.95 3.99
C GLU A 91 -7.40 7.35 3.71
N LYS A 92 -8.70 7.57 3.85
CA LYS A 92 -9.31 8.89 3.85
C LYS A 92 -10.46 8.87 4.85
N ASP A 93 -10.53 9.84 5.75
CA ASP A 93 -11.57 9.91 6.78
C ASP A 93 -11.67 8.62 7.63
N LYS A 94 -10.51 8.02 7.97
CA LYS A 94 -10.37 6.71 8.67
C LYS A 94 -10.97 5.51 7.92
N LYS A 95 -11.22 5.64 6.62
CA LYS A 95 -11.66 4.56 5.73
C LYS A 95 -10.56 4.19 4.77
N VAL A 96 -10.36 2.90 4.57
CA VAL A 96 -9.46 2.37 3.54
C VAL A 96 -10.09 2.60 2.16
N VAL A 97 -9.46 3.46 1.35
CA VAL A 97 -9.95 3.88 0.02
C VAL A 97 -9.10 3.36 -1.12
N GLY A 98 -7.93 2.79 -0.82
CA GLY A 98 -7.05 2.21 -1.81
C GLY A 98 -5.83 1.54 -1.22
N MET A 99 -4.93 1.15 -2.10
CA MET A 99 -3.68 0.51 -1.73
C MET A 99 -2.65 0.71 -2.83
N ILE A 100 -1.40 0.93 -2.42
CA ILE A 100 -0.24 0.96 -3.31
C ILE A 100 0.74 -0.14 -2.93
N TRP A 101 1.58 -0.49 -3.89
CA TRP A 101 2.62 -1.48 -3.77
C TRP A 101 3.95 -0.76 -3.97
N LEU A 102 4.82 -0.82 -2.96
CA LEU A 102 6.21 -0.40 -3.11
C LEU A 102 6.98 -1.63 -3.61
N THR A 103 7.32 -1.60 -4.88
CA THR A 103 8.26 -2.54 -5.48
C THR A 103 9.65 -1.95 -5.32
N ARG A 104 10.53 -2.63 -4.60
CA ARG A 104 11.95 -2.32 -4.55
C ARG A 104 12.59 -2.42 -5.94
#